data_AF-A0A254QFE0-F1
#
_entry.id   AF-A0A254QFE0-F1
#
_cell.length_a   1.000
_cell.length_b   1.000
_cell.length_c   1.000
_cell.angle_alpha   90.00
_cell.angle_beta   90.00
_cell.angle_gamma   90.00
#
_symmetry.space_group_name_H-M   'P 1'
#
loop_
_entity.id
_entity.type
_entity.pdbx_description
1 polymer ?
#
loop_
_entity_poly.entity_id
_entity_poly.type
_entity_poly.pdbx_seq_one_letter_code
_entity_poly.pdbx_strand_id
1 'polypeptide(L)'
;MISALICFVALNQKAPVVDYSVPLGASTQFHEVVNQVKSKLFAKDFTSAAALAKVLPQSVVTYRFNFSKVPKELRESFQQSASFAIDSWQKNLDGKATLVESKSGVPNILFSFEQVLQKTA
;
A
#
# COMPACT_ATOMS: atom_id res chain seq x y z
N MET A 1 23.20 21.28 -13.34
CA MET A 1 22.09 22.21 -13.09
C MET A 1 21.24 22.39 -14.36
N ILE A 2 20.42 21.39 -14.70
CA ILE A 2 19.46 21.43 -15.83
C ILE A 2 18.13 20.84 -15.32
N SER A 3 17.67 21.30 -14.15
CA SER A 3 16.45 20.77 -13.51
C SER A 3 15.32 21.79 -13.43
N ALA A 4 15.59 23.07 -13.71
CA ALA A 4 14.56 24.12 -13.69
C ALA A 4 13.89 24.32 -15.06
N LEU A 5 14.59 24.05 -16.17
CA LEU A 5 14.08 24.32 -17.52
C LEU A 5 12.96 23.36 -17.95
N ILE A 6 12.99 22.12 -17.47
CA ILE A 6 11.96 21.09 -17.76
C ILE A 6 10.63 21.43 -17.07
N CYS A 7 10.67 22.02 -15.87
CA CYS A 7 9.46 22.47 -15.17
C CYS A 7 8.76 23.65 -15.89
N PHE A 8 9.51 24.52 -16.57
CA PHE A 8 8.94 25.70 -17.23
C PHE A 8 8.23 25.38 -18.56
N VAL A 9 8.67 24.33 -19.26
CA VAL A 9 8.02 23.85 -20.49
C VAL A 9 6.70 23.15 -20.18
N ALA A 10 6.60 22.46 -19.04
CA ALA A 10 5.39 21.76 -18.61
C ALA A 10 4.22 22.70 -18.26
N LEU A 11 4.50 23.94 -17.84
CA LEU A 11 3.45 24.92 -17.47
C LEU A 11 2.81 25.62 -18.67
N ASN A 12 3.41 25.54 -19.87
CA ASN A 12 2.94 26.23 -21.08
C ASN A 12 2.23 25.32 -22.10
N GLN A 13 2.13 24.01 -21.85
CA GLN A 13 1.43 23.12 -22.78
C GLN A 13 -0.07 23.05 -22.46
N LYS A 14 -0.88 23.75 -23.27
CA LYS A 14 -2.35 23.68 -23.33
C LYS A 14 -2.85 22.34 -23.93
N ALA A 15 -2.28 21.22 -23.53
CA ALA A 15 -2.80 19.89 -23.82
C ALA A 15 -2.56 18.99 -22.61
N PRO A 16 -3.54 18.16 -22.19
CA PRO A 16 -3.30 17.21 -21.13
C PRO A 16 -2.24 16.23 -21.63
N VAL A 17 -1.03 16.30 -21.06
CA VAL A 17 -0.02 15.26 -21.24
C VAL A 17 -0.51 14.03 -20.48
N VAL A 18 -1.33 13.22 -21.15
CA VAL A 18 -1.76 11.90 -20.67
C VAL A 18 -0.66 10.89 -21.00
N ASP A 19 0.54 11.09 -20.48
CA ASP A 19 1.46 9.97 -20.37
C ASP A 19 2.28 10.07 -19.10
N TYR A 20 1.75 9.46 -18.04
CA TYR A 20 2.55 9.11 -16.88
C TYR A 20 3.48 7.96 -17.31
N SER A 21 4.66 8.31 -17.80
CA SER A 21 5.69 7.34 -18.12
C SER A 21 6.17 6.69 -16.81
N VAL A 22 6.19 5.36 -16.79
CA VAL A 22 6.72 4.61 -15.65
C VAL A 22 8.20 4.95 -15.51
N PRO A 23 8.70 5.31 -14.29
CA PRO A 23 10.09 5.68 -14.11
C PRO A 23 11.04 4.55 -14.49
N LEU A 24 12.17 4.92 -15.10
CA LEU A 24 13.25 3.98 -15.43
C LEU A 24 13.78 3.34 -14.14
N GLY A 25 13.90 2.01 -14.13
CA GLY A 25 14.30 1.23 -12.96
C GLY A 25 13.15 0.60 -12.16
N ALA A 26 11.89 0.80 -12.57
CA ALA A 26 10.78 0.01 -12.03
C ALA A 26 10.83 -1.44 -12.52
N SER A 27 10.26 -2.37 -11.73
CA SER A 27 10.23 -3.78 -12.10
C SER A 27 9.35 -4.03 -13.33
N THR A 28 9.69 -5.02 -14.15
CA THR A 28 8.89 -5.42 -15.32
C THR A 28 7.43 -5.67 -14.96
N GLN A 29 7.19 -6.32 -13.82
CA GLN A 29 5.85 -6.58 -13.31
C GLN A 29 5.06 -5.29 -13.01
N PHE A 30 5.71 -4.26 -12.47
CA PHE A 30 5.07 -2.95 -12.26
C PHE A 30 4.70 -2.29 -13.60
N HIS A 31 5.61 -2.32 -14.57
CA HIS A 31 5.35 -1.79 -15.92
C HIS A 31 4.16 -2.48 -16.58
N GLU A 32 4.06 -3.81 -16.49
CA GLU A 32 2.96 -4.58 -17.05
C GLU A 32 1.62 -4.22 -16.43
N VAL A 33 1.54 -4.17 -15.09
CA VAL A 33 0.28 -3.83 -14.40
C VAL A 33 -0.16 -2.40 -14.72
N VAL A 34 0.76 -1.43 -14.78
CA VAL A 34 0.44 -0.05 -15.18
C VAL A 34 -0.11 0.01 -16.61
N ASN A 35 0.50 -0.72 -17.55
CA ASN A 35 0.02 -0.76 -18.93
C ASN A 35 -1.36 -1.42 -19.04
N GLN A 36 -1.63 -2.48 -18.26
CA GLN A 36 -2.95 -3.10 -18.21
C GLN A 36 -4.00 -2.15 -17.63
N VAL A 37 -3.69 -1.44 -16.54
CA VAL A 37 -4.58 -0.41 -15.97
C VAL A 37 -4.88 0.67 -17.02
N LYS A 38 -3.86 1.20 -17.71
CA LYS A 38 -4.04 2.19 -18.79
C LYS A 38 -4.98 1.64 -19.88
N SER A 39 -4.74 0.42 -20.37
CA SER A 39 -5.58 -0.21 -21.40
C SER A 39 -7.04 -0.33 -20.97
N LYS A 40 -7.31 -0.74 -19.72
CA LYS A 40 -8.67 -0.82 -19.17
C LYS A 40 -9.35 0.54 -19.02
N LEU A 41 -8.60 1.56 -18.59
CA LEU A 41 -9.10 2.94 -18.52
C LEU A 41 -9.47 3.48 -19.91
N PHE A 42 -8.65 3.23 -20.94
CA PHE A 42 -8.98 3.61 -22.32
C PHE A 42 -10.21 2.87 -22.84
N ALA A 43 -10.41 1.61 -22.46
CA ALA A 43 -11.59 0.83 -22.77
C ALA A 43 -12.84 1.20 -21.94
N LYS A 44 -12.75 2.21 -21.04
CA LYS A 44 -13.80 2.60 -20.08
C LYS A 44 -14.24 1.48 -19.12
N ASP A 45 -13.40 0.47 -18.94
CA ASP A 45 -13.61 -0.63 -17.99
C ASP A 45 -13.02 -0.24 -16.63
N PHE A 46 -13.74 0.62 -15.91
CA PHE A 46 -13.30 1.16 -14.63
C PHE A 46 -13.24 0.10 -13.51
N THR A 47 -14.11 -0.92 -13.58
CA THR A 47 -14.14 -2.00 -12.61
C THR A 47 -12.86 -2.83 -12.67
N SER A 48 -12.45 -3.26 -13.87
CA SER A 48 -11.21 -4.02 -14.04
C SER A 48 -9.98 -3.15 -13.79
N ALA A 49 -10.01 -1.87 -14.21
CA ALA A 49 -8.92 -0.93 -13.92
C ALA A 49 -8.70 -0.77 -12.41
N ALA A 50 -9.79 -0.62 -11.63
CA ALA A 50 -9.72 -0.52 -10.18
C ALA A 50 -9.21 -1.82 -9.54
N ALA A 51 -9.60 -2.99 -10.06
CA ALA A 51 -9.10 -4.27 -9.56
C ALA A 51 -7.60 -4.43 -9.78
N LEU A 52 -7.09 -4.07 -10.96
CA LEU A 52 -5.66 -4.12 -11.29
C LEU A 52 -4.85 -3.09 -10.49
N ALA A 53 -5.41 -1.89 -10.28
CA ALA A 53 -4.76 -0.83 -9.52
C ALA A 53 -4.51 -1.20 -8.04
N LYS A 54 -5.28 -2.16 -7.47
CA LYS A 54 -5.03 -2.67 -6.11
C LYS A 54 -3.72 -3.44 -5.98
N VAL A 55 -3.18 -3.96 -7.09
CA VAL A 55 -1.93 -4.73 -7.10
C VAL A 55 -0.72 -3.80 -7.16
N LEU A 56 -0.91 -2.54 -7.54
CA LEU A 56 0.16 -1.56 -7.57
C LEU A 56 0.63 -1.23 -6.15
N PRO A 57 1.94 -1.02 -5.94
CA PRO A 57 2.49 -0.50 -4.70
C PRO A 57 1.71 0.71 -4.20
N GLN A 58 1.28 0.66 -2.94
CA GLN A 58 0.54 1.73 -2.29
C GLN A 58 1.44 2.44 -1.29
N SER A 59 1.40 3.77 -1.28
CA SER A 59 2.07 4.56 -0.24
C SER A 59 1.34 4.47 1.11
N VAL A 60 0.08 4.05 1.11
CA VAL A 60 -0.69 3.77 2.33
C VAL A 60 -0.99 2.29 2.37
N VAL A 61 -0.51 1.60 3.40
CA VAL A 61 -0.73 0.18 3.61
C VAL A 61 -1.58 0.02 4.86
N THR A 62 -2.76 -0.57 4.70
CA THR A 62 -3.66 -0.80 5.82
C THR A 62 -3.41 -2.18 6.46
N TYR A 63 -3.37 -2.22 7.78
CA TYR A 63 -3.17 -3.47 8.53
C TYR A 63 -4.29 -3.72 9.54
N ARG A 64 -4.50 -4.97 9.95
CA ARG A 64 -5.37 -5.33 11.08
C ARG A 64 -4.80 -6.52 11.84
N PHE A 65 -4.91 -6.49 13.16
CA PHE A 65 -4.66 -7.64 14.02
C PHE A 65 -5.96 -8.32 14.42
N ASN A 66 -6.01 -9.64 14.28
CA ASN A 66 -7.12 -10.47 14.75
C ASN A 66 -6.69 -11.22 16.02
N PHE A 67 -7.10 -10.69 17.17
CA PHE A 67 -6.82 -11.26 18.49
C PHE A 67 -7.88 -12.27 18.97
N SER A 68 -8.79 -12.74 18.10
CA SER A 68 -9.85 -13.70 18.49
C SER A 68 -9.31 -14.98 19.12
N LYS A 69 -8.13 -15.42 18.69
CA LYS A 69 -7.43 -16.61 19.17
C LYS A 69 -6.40 -16.33 20.28
N VAL A 70 -6.34 -15.10 20.78
CA VAL A 70 -5.52 -14.73 21.95
C VAL A 70 -6.41 -14.77 23.20
N PRO A 71 -6.00 -15.52 24.25
CA PRO A 71 -6.66 -15.51 25.54
C PRO A 71 -6.82 -14.10 26.10
N LYS A 72 -7.95 -13.82 26.76
CA LYS A 72 -8.34 -12.44 27.16
C LYS A 72 -7.27 -11.78 28.02
N GLU A 73 -6.59 -12.55 28.86
CA GLU A 73 -5.56 -12.13 29.80
C GLU A 73 -4.27 -11.69 29.10
N LEU A 74 -4.00 -12.26 27.92
CA LEU A 74 -2.79 -11.95 27.15
C LEU A 74 -3.03 -10.86 26.10
N ARG A 75 -4.29 -10.55 25.77
CA ARG A 75 -4.64 -9.61 24.69
C ARG A 75 -3.97 -8.26 24.84
N GLU A 76 -3.93 -7.70 26.06
CA GLU A 76 -3.33 -6.40 26.29
C GLU A 76 -1.83 -6.40 26.01
N SER A 77 -1.11 -7.40 26.50
CA SER A 77 0.33 -7.56 26.24
C SER A 77 0.61 -7.73 24.74
N PHE A 78 -0.19 -8.55 24.04
CA PHE A 78 -0.06 -8.73 22.59
C PHE A 78 -0.38 -7.46 21.81
N GLN A 79 -1.38 -6.68 22.23
CA GLN A 79 -1.70 -5.40 21.63
C GLN A 79 -0.55 -4.40 21.78
N GLN A 80 0.07 -4.34 22.96
CA GLN A 80 1.24 -3.48 23.20
C GLN A 80 2.43 -3.90 22.32
N SER A 81 2.75 -5.20 22.26
CA SER A 81 3.81 -5.71 21.40
C SER A 81 3.53 -5.47 19.91
N ALA A 82 2.28 -5.63 19.48
CA ALA A 82 1.87 -5.35 18.11
C ALA A 82 2.05 -3.86 17.76
N SER A 83 1.62 -2.95 18.63
CA SER A 83 1.81 -1.51 18.43
C SER A 83 3.30 -1.16 18.32
N PHE A 84 4.13 -1.70 19.23
CA PHE A 84 5.57 -1.47 19.20
C PHE A 84 6.22 -1.94 17.88
N ALA A 85 5.81 -3.10 17.36
CA ALA A 85 6.29 -3.61 16.08
C ALA A 85 5.91 -2.69 14.92
N ILE A 86 4.66 -2.24 14.86
CA ILE A 86 4.20 -1.31 13.82
C ILE A 86 4.94 0.02 13.90
N ASP A 87 5.13 0.58 15.09
CA ASP A 87 5.86 1.84 15.29
C ASP A 87 7.33 1.72 14.84
N SER A 88 7.96 0.58 15.11
CA SER A 88 9.31 0.28 14.65
C SER A 88 9.36 0.21 13.12
N TRP A 89 8.42 -0.47 12.47
CA TRP A 89 8.35 -0.53 11.02
C TRP A 89 8.09 0.84 10.41
N GLN A 90 7.16 1.62 10.96
CA GLN A 90 6.84 2.96 10.47
C GLN A 90 8.05 3.89 10.46
N LYS A 91 8.91 3.82 11.47
CA LYS A 91 10.17 4.60 11.53
C LYS A 91 11.16 4.19 10.44
N ASN A 92 11.23 2.90 10.12
CA ASN A 92 12.15 2.37 9.09
C ASN A 92 11.67 2.65 7.65
N LEU A 93 10.40 3.05 7.46
CA LEU A 93 9.87 3.38 6.14
C LEU A 93 10.30 4.75 5.63
N ASP A 94 10.89 5.61 6.48
CA ASP A 94 11.46 6.91 6.09
C ASP A 94 10.51 7.77 5.23
N GLY A 95 9.23 7.80 5.59
CA GLY A 95 8.18 8.54 4.87
C GLY A 95 7.79 7.99 3.49
N LYS A 96 8.39 6.88 3.03
CA LYS A 96 8.09 6.27 1.72
C LYS A 96 6.73 5.56 1.71
N ALA A 97 6.27 5.10 2.87
CA ALA A 97 4.95 4.53 3.07
C ALA A 97 4.42 4.78 4.49
N THR A 98 3.11 4.71 4.62
CA THR A 98 2.37 4.93 5.86
C THR A 98 1.55 3.68 6.18
N LEU A 99 1.76 3.14 7.37
CA LEU A 99 0.98 2.06 7.93
C LEU A 99 -0.23 2.64 8.68
N VAL A 100 -1.43 2.16 8.35
CA VAL A 100 -2.67 2.63 8.97
C VAL A 100 -3.48 1.44 9.48
N GLU A 101 -3.92 1.47 10.73
CA GLU A 101 -4.82 0.43 11.23
C GLU A 101 -6.20 0.55 10.57
N SER A 102 -6.65 -0.55 9.94
CA SER A 102 -7.95 -0.65 9.30
C SER A 102 -9.03 -1.05 10.31
N LYS A 103 -9.99 -0.14 10.55
CA LYS A 103 -11.16 -0.39 11.41
C LYS A 103 -12.33 -1.08 10.70
N SER A 104 -12.37 -1.04 9.36
CA SER A 104 -13.44 -1.65 8.55
C SER A 104 -12.94 -2.11 7.18
N GLY A 105 -13.65 -3.03 6.53
CA GLY A 105 -13.25 -3.62 5.24
C GLY A 105 -12.14 -4.66 5.35
N VAL A 106 -11.59 -5.08 4.20
CA VAL A 106 -10.47 -6.03 4.11
C VAL A 106 -9.17 -5.22 4.09
N PRO A 107 -8.26 -5.40 5.10
CA PRO A 107 -6.98 -4.70 5.12
C PRO A 107 -6.04 -5.25 4.04
N ASN A 108 -4.97 -4.50 3.72
CA ASN A 108 -3.89 -5.03 2.87
C ASN A 108 -3.14 -6.17 3.58
N ILE A 109 -2.97 -6.07 4.91
CA ILE A 109 -2.29 -7.07 5.74
C ILE A 109 -3.20 -7.47 6.91
N LEU A 110 -3.45 -8.77 7.07
CA LEU A 110 -4.18 -9.33 8.21
C LEU A 110 -3.25 -10.21 9.03
N PHE A 111 -2.94 -9.79 10.25
CA PHE A 111 -2.22 -10.60 11.23
C PHE A 111 -3.22 -11.43 12.02
N SER A 112 -3.04 -12.75 12.04
CA SER A 112 -3.90 -13.65 12.80
C SER A 112 -3.14 -14.88 13.25
N PHE A 113 -3.62 -15.53 14.30
CA PHE A 113 -3.05 -16.77 14.77
C PHE A 113 -3.73 -17.96 14.08
N GLU A 114 -2.97 -19.01 13.78
CA GLU A 114 -3.53 -20.23 13.19
C GLU A 114 -4.28 -21.05 14.24
N GLN A 115 -3.80 -21.05 15.48
CA GLN A 115 -4.38 -21.78 16.60
C GLN A 115 -4.61 -20.85 17.79
N VAL A 116 -5.48 -21.28 18.71
CA VAL A 116 -5.66 -20.58 19.99
C VAL A 116 -4.36 -20.72 20.79
N LEU A 117 -3.79 -19.59 21.20
CA LEU A 117 -2.57 -19.60 22.00
C LEU A 117 -2.88 -20.27 23.34
N GLN A 118 -2.15 -21.34 23.64
CA GLN A 118 -2.26 -21.99 24.93
C GLN A 118 -1.48 -21.18 25.96
N LYS A 119 -2.05 -21.08 27.16
CA LYS A 119 -1.32 -20.56 28.31
C LYS A 119 -0.25 -21.59 28.64
N THR A 120 1.01 -21.29 28.36
CA THR A 120 2.12 -22.06 28.94
C THR A 120 2.03 -21.91 30.45
N ALA A 121 1.89 -23.02 31.15
CA ALA A 121 1.76 -23.08 32.61
C ALA A 121 3.03 -22.62 33.32
#